data_AF-A0ABD1CGR2-F1
#
_entry.id   AF-A0ABD1CGR2-F1
#
_cell.length_a   1.000
_cell.length_b   1.000
_cell.length_c   1.000
_cell.angle_alpha   90.00
_cell.angle_beta   90.00
_cell.angle_gamma   90.00
#
_symmetry.space_group_name_H-M   'P 1'
#
loop_
_entity.id
_entity.type
_entity.pdbx_description
1 polymer ?
#
loop_
_entity_poly.entity_id
_entity_poly.type
_entity_poly.pdbx_seq_one_letter_code
_entity_poly.pdbx_strand_id
1 'polypeptide(L)'
;MRTKTEKLRLALMSSDYDVVVLTETWLHGNILDSEFSANYKIFRLDRNTATSSAARGGGALVAVKSDLGAREQILEKATDQDVVVVVGDYNLPDLVWVFDEDVGGFLPANASSDAEVALTESFLANGLVQINFLLNNSNRLLDLAFVNDAAAFELLQPPNSLLPIDAPHPPFVLKLEICAHTPASESIDPVAEEFDFKRCNFETLNSRLEAVDWSTMDTAGSLDDAVTEFYDQLLNVLRDTVPVRARRFRCPSRTPPWWNSQLRNLRNQLRKARKRFVNRSSWGNKVTLSYLETEFAEQQVTSYQNYIAGVQDNLQSNPKNFWSYVKERKQVGEIPTDVSYREEKSTSPEAAANLFARFFETVHSSQDPTVPPEQLNELATYNINLPLLTVSVAEVKKALGSVDAAKGPGPDRIPPSVVKNCCSSLARPVTSIFNRSLSEGAFPSEWKVASITPIHKSGSRAKVENYRSISILSCLAK
;
A
#
# COMPACT_ATOMS: atom_id res chain seq x y z
N MET A 1 -23.72 25.79 -11.93
CA MET A 1 -22.77 25.31 -10.91
C MET A 1 -21.80 26.39 -10.39
N ARG A 2 -21.28 27.37 -11.16
CA ARG A 2 -20.30 28.37 -10.64
C ARG A 2 -20.61 29.04 -9.29
N THR A 3 -21.88 29.32 -8.99
CA THR A 3 -22.32 29.88 -7.68
C THR A 3 -22.48 28.84 -6.57
N LYS A 4 -22.64 27.56 -6.92
CA LYS A 4 -22.74 26.42 -5.99
C LYS A 4 -21.38 25.74 -5.76
N THR A 5 -20.47 25.75 -6.72
CA THR A 5 -19.15 25.07 -6.64
C THR A 5 -18.29 25.66 -5.51
N GLU A 6 -18.21 26.98 -5.37
CA GLU A 6 -17.50 27.59 -4.22
C GLU A 6 -18.20 27.31 -2.88
N LYS A 7 -19.54 27.31 -2.84
CA LYS A 7 -20.29 26.95 -1.62
C LYS A 7 -20.07 25.49 -1.23
N LEU A 8 -20.10 24.59 -2.20
CA LEU A 8 -19.81 23.18 -2.05
C LEU A 8 -18.36 22.98 -1.59
N ARG A 9 -17.41 23.70 -2.20
CA ARG A 9 -15.99 23.64 -1.81
C ARG A 9 -15.78 24.06 -0.37
N LEU A 10 -16.38 25.19 0.04
CA LEU A 10 -16.32 25.65 1.43
C LEU A 10 -17.01 24.66 2.38
N ALA A 11 -18.17 24.12 1.99
CA ALA A 11 -18.90 23.12 2.78
C ALA A 11 -18.08 21.84 2.96
N LEU A 12 -17.47 21.32 1.88
CA LEU A 12 -16.58 20.15 1.90
C LEU A 12 -15.31 20.39 2.73
N MET A 13 -14.80 21.63 2.78
CA MET A 13 -13.67 21.98 3.63
C MET A 13 -14.03 22.04 5.12
N SER A 14 -15.30 22.27 5.44
CA SER A 14 -15.81 22.37 6.82
C SER A 14 -16.57 21.13 7.30
N SER A 15 -16.80 20.15 6.44
CA SER A 15 -17.58 18.95 6.76
C SER A 15 -16.70 17.76 7.08
N ASP A 16 -17.14 16.94 8.02
CA ASP A 16 -16.45 15.71 8.42
C ASP A 16 -16.92 14.46 7.64
N TYR A 17 -17.61 14.63 6.51
CA TYR A 17 -18.09 13.50 5.72
C TYR A 17 -16.95 12.74 5.04
N ASP A 18 -16.90 11.42 5.22
CA ASP A 18 -15.89 10.56 4.61
C ASP A 18 -16.10 10.35 3.10
N VAL A 19 -17.35 10.23 2.69
CA VAL A 19 -17.76 10.09 1.29
C VAL A 19 -18.94 11.02 1.02
N VAL A 20 -18.85 11.78 -0.07
CA VAL A 20 -19.92 12.67 -0.53
C VAL A 20 -20.30 12.27 -1.95
N VAL A 21 -21.57 11.92 -2.15
CA VAL A 21 -22.12 11.58 -3.47
C VAL A 21 -23.06 12.69 -3.93
N LEU A 22 -22.89 13.13 -5.16
CA LEU A 22 -23.67 14.20 -5.77
C LEU A 22 -24.16 13.77 -7.15
N THR A 23 -25.46 13.90 -7.36
CA THR A 23 -26.09 13.91 -8.69
C THR A 23 -26.42 15.36 -9.02
N GLU A 24 -25.90 15.89 -10.13
CA GLU A 24 -26.11 17.31 -10.45
C GLU A 24 -26.33 17.53 -11.95
N THR A 25 -27.42 18.24 -12.27
CA THR A 25 -27.90 18.48 -13.64
C THR A 25 -27.03 19.48 -14.41
N TRP A 26 -26.10 20.15 -13.73
CA TRP A 26 -25.16 21.10 -14.32
C TRP A 26 -23.69 20.65 -14.24
N LEU A 27 -23.41 19.39 -13.93
CA LEU A 27 -22.05 18.84 -14.02
C LEU A 27 -21.65 18.69 -15.51
N HIS A 28 -20.46 19.15 -15.88
CA HIS A 28 -19.94 19.05 -17.25
C HIS A 28 -18.42 19.25 -17.26
N GLY A 29 -17.76 18.79 -18.32
CA GLY A 29 -16.29 18.70 -18.41
C GLY A 29 -15.49 20.01 -18.36
N ASN A 30 -16.14 21.16 -18.19
CA ASN A 30 -15.45 22.44 -17.97
C ASN A 30 -15.25 22.76 -16.48
N ILE A 31 -15.91 22.03 -15.58
CA ILE A 31 -15.64 22.11 -14.14
C ILE A 31 -14.45 21.17 -13.87
N LEU A 32 -13.37 21.67 -13.30
CA LEU A 32 -12.19 20.86 -12.97
C LEU A 32 -12.38 20.16 -11.63
N ASP A 33 -11.80 18.97 -11.44
CA ASP A 33 -11.85 18.26 -10.14
C ASP A 33 -11.24 19.08 -9.01
N SER A 34 -10.22 19.88 -9.34
CA SER A 34 -9.57 20.82 -8.41
C SER A 34 -10.48 21.94 -7.91
N GLU A 35 -11.64 22.16 -8.53
CA GLU A 35 -12.62 23.16 -8.08
C GLU A 35 -13.46 22.69 -6.88
N PHE A 36 -13.44 21.39 -6.55
CA PHE A 36 -14.28 20.81 -5.48
C PHE A 36 -13.62 20.80 -4.10
N SER A 37 -12.41 20.23 -3.95
CA SER A 37 -11.58 20.33 -2.73
C SER A 37 -10.26 19.59 -2.94
N ALA A 38 -9.18 20.04 -2.30
CA ALA A 38 -7.91 19.30 -2.25
C ALA A 38 -7.95 18.13 -1.26
N ASN A 39 -8.90 18.13 -0.31
CA ASN A 39 -9.01 17.11 0.74
C ASN A 39 -9.76 15.86 0.27
N TYR A 40 -10.38 15.89 -0.91
CA TYR A 40 -11.14 14.77 -1.46
C TYR A 40 -10.56 14.30 -2.79
N LYS A 41 -10.53 12.99 -2.97
CA LYS A 41 -10.34 12.33 -4.26
C LYS A 41 -11.68 12.23 -4.97
N ILE A 42 -11.76 12.82 -6.16
CA ILE A 42 -12.98 12.91 -6.95
C ILE A 42 -13.03 11.78 -7.98
N PHE A 43 -14.15 11.06 -8.01
CA PHE A 43 -14.54 10.12 -9.06
C PHE A 43 -15.81 10.68 -9.69
N ARG A 44 -15.80 10.95 -11.00
CA ARG A 44 -16.95 11.58 -11.65
C ARG A 44 -17.22 10.99 -13.02
N LEU A 45 -18.49 10.96 -13.38
CA LEU A 45 -18.96 10.61 -14.70
C LEU A 45 -19.95 11.67 -15.18
N ASP A 46 -19.51 12.47 -16.14
CA ASP A 46 -20.34 13.48 -16.78
C ASP A 46 -21.29 12.82 -17.81
N ARG A 47 -22.51 13.34 -17.90
CA ARG A 47 -23.52 12.92 -18.87
C ARG A 47 -22.98 13.09 -20.28
N ASN A 48 -23.01 12.00 -21.05
CA ASN A 48 -22.52 12.00 -22.42
C ASN A 48 -23.48 12.75 -23.35
N THR A 49 -23.01 13.86 -23.92
CA THR A 49 -23.78 14.72 -24.84
C THR A 49 -24.07 14.05 -26.19
N ALA A 50 -23.40 12.95 -26.53
CA ALA A 50 -23.64 12.20 -27.77
C ALA A 50 -24.78 11.18 -27.64
N THR A 51 -25.18 10.82 -26.42
CA THR A 51 -26.20 9.78 -26.16
C THR A 51 -27.41 10.32 -25.38
N SER A 52 -27.46 11.62 -25.10
CA SER A 52 -28.54 12.27 -24.35
C SER A 52 -29.19 13.39 -25.16
N SER A 53 -30.51 13.49 -25.11
CA SER A 53 -31.30 14.58 -25.70
C SER A 53 -31.42 15.80 -24.77
N ALA A 54 -30.84 15.74 -23.57
CA ALA A 54 -30.93 16.83 -22.59
C ALA A 54 -30.08 18.04 -23.02
N ALA A 55 -30.69 19.23 -23.03
CA ALA A 55 -30.01 20.48 -23.38
C ALA A 55 -29.06 21.02 -22.27
N ARG A 56 -29.10 20.42 -21.08
CA ARG A 56 -28.28 20.77 -19.91
C ARG A 56 -27.22 19.68 -19.70
N GLY A 57 -26.20 19.98 -18.89
CA GLY A 57 -25.21 18.99 -18.44
C GLY A 57 -25.85 17.88 -17.60
N GLY A 58 -25.07 17.28 -16.71
CA GLY A 58 -25.53 16.22 -15.84
C GLY A 58 -24.38 15.32 -15.44
N GLY A 59 -24.51 14.60 -14.34
CA GLY A 59 -23.58 13.53 -14.01
C GLY A 59 -23.63 13.16 -12.54
N ALA A 60 -22.86 12.14 -12.21
CA ALA A 60 -22.65 11.67 -10.86
C ALA A 60 -21.21 11.95 -10.45
N LEU A 61 -21.03 12.39 -9.21
CA LEU A 61 -19.74 12.66 -8.60
C LEU A 61 -19.70 11.97 -7.23
N VAL A 62 -18.62 11.24 -6.97
CA VAL A 62 -18.29 10.64 -5.68
C VAL A 62 -16.98 11.26 -5.22
N ALA A 63 -17.02 12.05 -4.15
CA ALA A 63 -15.86 12.61 -3.48
C ALA A 63 -15.55 11.74 -2.27
N VAL A 64 -14.35 11.17 -2.22
CA VAL A 64 -13.87 10.36 -1.09
C VAL A 64 -12.74 11.08 -0.40
N LYS A 65 -12.78 11.20 0.92
CA LYS A 65 -11.74 11.88 1.71
C LYS A 65 -10.36 11.26 1.43
N SER A 66 -9.34 12.09 1.29
CA SER A 66 -8.04 11.68 0.71
C SER A 66 -7.22 10.75 1.61
N ASP A 67 -7.56 10.69 2.89
CA ASP A 67 -7.04 9.74 3.88
C ASP A 67 -7.64 8.32 3.71
N LEU A 68 -8.74 8.18 2.98
CA LEU A 68 -9.35 6.89 2.65
C LEU A 68 -8.82 6.33 1.31
N GLY A 69 -8.52 5.04 1.30
CA GLY A 69 -7.97 4.33 0.14
C GLY A 69 -9.00 4.06 -0.97
N ALA A 70 -9.33 5.06 -1.80
CA ALA A 70 -10.32 4.88 -2.87
C ALA A 70 -9.72 4.56 -4.25
N ARG A 71 -10.39 3.74 -5.08
CA ARG A 71 -9.97 3.37 -6.45
C ARG A 71 -11.16 3.31 -7.41
N GLU A 72 -10.94 3.70 -8.66
CA GLU A 72 -11.89 3.51 -9.76
C GLU A 72 -11.65 2.12 -10.37
N GLN A 73 -12.60 1.19 -10.23
CA GLN A 73 -12.54 -0.16 -10.81
C GLN A 73 -13.93 -0.59 -11.32
N ILE A 74 -13.95 -1.35 -12.42
CA ILE A 74 -15.11 -2.13 -12.85
C ILE A 74 -15.01 -3.48 -12.12
N LEU A 75 -16.14 -3.96 -11.59
CA LEU A 75 -16.39 -5.00 -10.56
C LEU A 75 -15.79 -6.41 -10.78
N GLU A 76 -14.51 -6.55 -11.13
CA GLU A 76 -13.87 -7.87 -11.30
C GLU A 76 -13.31 -8.47 -9.98
N LYS A 77 -13.53 -7.82 -8.83
CA LYS A 77 -12.86 -8.14 -7.55
C LYS A 77 -13.74 -8.10 -6.29
N ALA A 78 -15.04 -7.85 -6.41
CA ALA A 78 -15.92 -7.84 -5.24
C ALA A 78 -16.11 -9.28 -4.70
N THR A 79 -16.14 -9.41 -3.39
CA THR A 79 -16.41 -10.65 -2.65
C THR A 79 -17.69 -10.51 -1.84
N ASP A 80 -18.27 -11.62 -1.39
CA ASP A 80 -19.51 -11.62 -0.60
C ASP A 80 -19.36 -10.95 0.78
N GLN A 81 -18.13 -10.58 1.18
CA GLN A 81 -17.82 -9.86 2.42
C GLN A 81 -17.76 -8.35 2.23
N ASP A 82 -17.79 -7.86 0.98
CA ASP A 82 -17.72 -6.44 0.69
C ASP A 82 -19.10 -5.78 0.86
N VAL A 83 -19.11 -4.60 1.48
CA VAL A 83 -20.32 -3.78 1.57
C VAL A 83 -20.51 -3.03 0.25
N VAL A 84 -21.67 -3.24 -0.38
CA VAL A 84 -22.05 -2.63 -1.66
C VAL A 84 -23.12 -1.59 -1.41
N VAL A 85 -22.89 -0.37 -1.91
CA VAL A 85 -23.85 0.73 -1.85
C VAL A 85 -24.05 1.29 -3.24
N VAL A 86 -25.29 1.29 -3.72
CA VAL A 86 -25.68 1.88 -5.00
C VAL A 86 -26.67 3.01 -4.73
N VAL A 87 -26.26 4.24 -4.98
CA VAL A 87 -27.04 5.45 -4.69
C VAL A 87 -27.19 6.33 -5.92
N GLY A 88 -28.33 7.02 -6.02
CA GLY A 88 -28.52 8.04 -7.05
C GLY A 88 -29.97 8.41 -7.28
N ASP A 89 -30.15 9.29 -8.26
CA ASP A 89 -31.46 9.71 -8.78
C ASP A 89 -31.86 8.78 -9.93
N TYR A 90 -32.73 7.81 -9.63
CA TYR A 90 -33.20 6.83 -10.60
C TYR A 90 -34.39 7.34 -11.41
N ASN A 91 -34.94 8.51 -11.08
CA ASN A 91 -36.12 9.08 -11.73
C ASN A 91 -37.30 8.08 -11.81
N LEU A 92 -37.62 7.41 -10.70
CA LEU A 92 -38.76 6.47 -10.56
C LEU A 92 -39.87 7.08 -9.67
N PRO A 93 -40.51 8.18 -10.09
CA PRO A 93 -41.36 8.99 -9.21
C PRO A 93 -42.69 8.35 -8.84
N ASP A 94 -43.13 7.35 -9.60
CA ASP A 94 -44.45 6.73 -9.45
C ASP A 94 -44.37 5.35 -8.75
N LEU A 95 -43.17 4.93 -8.38
CA LEU A 95 -42.94 3.68 -7.64
C LEU A 95 -43.21 3.87 -6.15
N VAL A 96 -44.04 3.00 -5.60
CA VAL A 96 -44.40 2.95 -4.19
C VAL A 96 -43.51 1.92 -3.50
N TRP A 97 -42.83 2.37 -2.45
CA TRP A 97 -41.90 1.56 -1.67
C TRP A 97 -42.56 1.18 -0.35
N VAL A 98 -42.65 -0.12 -0.07
CA VAL A 98 -43.27 -0.67 1.13
C VAL A 98 -42.20 -1.40 1.94
N PHE A 99 -42.13 -1.12 3.23
CA PHE A 99 -41.17 -1.76 4.12
C PHE A 99 -41.53 -3.23 4.32
N ASP A 100 -40.53 -4.10 4.22
CA ASP A 100 -40.62 -5.53 4.43
C ASP A 100 -39.68 -5.93 5.58
N GLU A 101 -40.25 -6.52 6.63
CA GLU A 101 -39.50 -6.91 7.83
C GLU A 101 -38.54 -8.07 7.58
N ASP A 102 -38.86 -8.98 6.64
CA ASP A 102 -38.04 -10.16 6.36
C ASP A 102 -36.76 -9.77 5.61
N VAL A 103 -36.86 -8.76 4.75
CA VAL A 103 -35.74 -8.25 3.94
C VAL A 103 -35.00 -7.10 4.63
N GLY A 104 -35.60 -6.47 5.63
CA GLY A 104 -34.99 -5.38 6.40
C GLY A 104 -34.90 -4.06 5.63
N GLY A 105 -35.76 -3.84 4.63
CA GLY A 105 -35.79 -2.63 3.82
C GLY A 105 -37.03 -2.55 2.93
N PHE A 106 -37.02 -1.69 1.92
CA PHE A 106 -38.21 -1.41 1.12
C PHE A 106 -38.23 -2.17 -0.20
N LEU A 107 -39.40 -2.73 -0.51
CA LEU A 107 -39.70 -3.41 -1.77
C LEU A 107 -40.68 -2.57 -2.61
N PRO A 108 -40.60 -2.64 -3.95
CA PRO A 108 -41.55 -1.96 -4.83
C PRO A 108 -42.91 -2.67 -4.81
N ALA A 109 -43.98 -1.93 -4.59
CA ALA A 109 -45.34 -2.49 -4.52
C ALA A 109 -46.12 -2.41 -5.83
N ASN A 110 -45.72 -1.55 -6.77
CA ASN A 110 -46.47 -1.24 -7.99
C ASN A 110 -45.59 -1.11 -9.24
N ALA A 111 -44.42 -1.77 -9.28
CA ALA A 111 -43.60 -1.81 -10.49
C ALA A 111 -44.42 -2.36 -11.66
N SER A 112 -44.54 -1.60 -12.74
CA SER A 112 -45.45 -1.95 -13.85
C SER A 112 -44.82 -1.83 -15.22
N SER A 113 -43.79 -0.99 -15.37
CA SER A 113 -43.01 -0.93 -16.60
C SER A 113 -41.90 -1.97 -16.61
N ASP A 114 -41.55 -2.47 -17.80
CA ASP A 114 -40.45 -3.43 -17.97
C ASP A 114 -39.12 -2.90 -17.39
N ALA A 115 -38.91 -1.57 -17.42
CA ALA A 115 -37.71 -0.93 -16.88
C ALA A 115 -37.70 -0.92 -15.35
N GLU A 116 -38.83 -0.61 -14.71
CA GLU A 116 -38.97 -0.66 -13.24
C GLU A 116 -38.77 -2.08 -12.74
N VAL A 117 -39.47 -3.04 -13.33
CA VAL A 117 -39.40 -4.46 -12.97
C VAL A 117 -37.98 -4.98 -13.15
N ALA A 118 -37.37 -4.75 -14.33
CA ALA A 118 -36.01 -5.21 -14.60
C ALA A 118 -35.00 -4.62 -13.61
N LEU A 119 -35.12 -3.33 -13.25
CA LEU A 119 -34.21 -2.71 -12.28
C LEU A 119 -34.40 -3.31 -10.89
N THR A 120 -35.63 -3.32 -10.37
CA THR A 120 -35.89 -3.71 -8.99
C THR A 120 -35.70 -5.20 -8.75
N GLU A 121 -36.14 -6.05 -9.69
CA GLU A 121 -35.91 -7.50 -9.58
C GLU A 121 -34.44 -7.84 -9.71
N SER A 122 -33.70 -7.17 -10.61
CA SER A 122 -32.25 -7.41 -10.74
C SER A 122 -31.52 -7.05 -9.45
N PHE A 123 -31.87 -5.93 -8.81
CA PHE A 123 -31.21 -5.51 -7.58
C PHE A 123 -31.53 -6.46 -6.44
N LEU A 124 -32.80 -6.83 -6.26
CA LEU A 124 -33.22 -7.78 -5.24
C LEU A 124 -32.59 -9.17 -5.46
N ALA A 125 -32.53 -9.66 -6.70
CA ALA A 125 -31.90 -10.94 -7.05
C ALA A 125 -30.39 -10.96 -6.78
N ASN A 126 -29.74 -9.79 -6.76
CA ASN A 126 -28.33 -9.63 -6.37
C ASN A 126 -28.16 -9.29 -4.88
N GLY A 127 -29.21 -9.46 -4.07
CA GLY A 127 -29.18 -9.24 -2.62
C GLY A 127 -29.15 -7.76 -2.21
N LEU A 128 -29.50 -6.84 -3.12
CA LEU A 128 -29.54 -5.41 -2.82
C LEU A 128 -30.96 -4.97 -2.44
N VAL A 129 -31.05 -4.24 -1.34
CA VAL A 129 -32.31 -3.78 -0.75
C VAL A 129 -32.32 -2.27 -0.64
N GLN A 130 -33.45 -1.64 -0.96
CA GLN A 130 -33.62 -0.21 -0.83
C GLN A 130 -33.78 0.17 0.66
N ILE A 131 -33.07 1.20 1.14
CA ILE A 131 -33.11 1.62 2.57
C ILE A 131 -33.50 3.08 2.82
N ASN A 132 -33.54 3.94 1.79
CA ASN A 132 -33.90 5.35 1.98
C ASN A 132 -35.42 5.50 2.16
N PHE A 133 -35.87 6.13 3.26
CA PHE A 133 -37.30 6.41 3.51
C PHE A 133 -37.65 7.90 3.51
N LEU A 134 -36.69 8.79 3.18
CA LEU A 134 -36.93 10.23 3.20
C LEU A 134 -37.76 10.68 2.00
N LEU A 135 -39.04 10.98 2.27
CA LEU A 135 -39.95 11.55 1.28
C LEU A 135 -39.66 13.02 1.02
N ASN A 136 -39.84 13.44 -0.23
CA ASN A 136 -39.79 14.84 -0.61
C ASN A 136 -41.07 15.60 -0.22
N ASN A 137 -41.12 16.90 -0.55
CA ASN A 137 -42.28 17.76 -0.26
C ASN A 137 -43.60 17.32 -0.93
N SER A 138 -43.55 16.39 -1.87
CA SER A 138 -44.68 15.83 -2.62
C SER A 138 -45.00 14.39 -2.19
N ASN A 139 -44.47 13.94 -1.05
CA ASN A 139 -44.58 12.57 -0.54
C ASN A 139 -44.08 11.49 -1.51
N ARG A 140 -43.02 11.80 -2.29
CA ARG A 140 -42.39 10.87 -3.22
C ARG A 140 -40.94 10.58 -2.83
N LEU A 141 -40.49 9.39 -3.17
CA LEU A 141 -39.12 8.93 -2.98
C LEU A 141 -38.40 8.91 -4.34
N LEU A 142 -37.56 9.92 -4.58
CA LEU A 142 -36.87 10.06 -5.87
C LEU A 142 -35.44 9.53 -5.83
N ASP A 143 -34.70 9.89 -4.79
CA ASP A 143 -33.34 9.44 -4.59
C ASP A 143 -33.34 8.09 -3.86
N LEU A 144 -32.75 7.07 -4.48
CA LEU A 144 -32.75 5.71 -3.96
C LEU A 144 -31.35 5.31 -3.50
N ALA A 145 -31.33 4.46 -2.47
CA ALA A 145 -30.12 3.87 -1.90
C ALA A 145 -30.35 2.37 -1.75
N PHE A 146 -29.58 1.57 -2.49
CA PHE A 146 -29.60 0.12 -2.43
C PHE A 146 -28.34 -0.41 -1.76
N VAL A 147 -28.49 -1.31 -0.80
CA VAL A 147 -27.38 -1.90 -0.04
C VAL A 147 -27.52 -3.41 0.09
N ASN A 148 -26.40 -4.12 0.21
CA ASN A 148 -26.40 -5.58 0.38
C ASN A 148 -26.52 -6.04 1.85
N ASP A 149 -26.37 -5.13 2.81
CA ASP A 149 -26.56 -5.38 4.24
C ASP A 149 -27.29 -4.19 4.86
N ALA A 150 -28.61 -4.25 4.95
CA ALA A 150 -29.42 -3.15 5.49
C ALA A 150 -29.17 -2.89 6.97
N ALA A 151 -28.79 -3.92 7.74
CA ALA A 151 -28.55 -3.80 9.18
C ALA A 151 -27.26 -3.04 9.52
N ALA A 152 -26.30 -3.01 8.59
CA ALA A 152 -25.05 -2.27 8.74
C ALA A 152 -25.20 -0.74 8.57
N PHE A 153 -26.34 -0.25 8.06
CA PHE A 153 -26.54 1.17 7.77
C PHE A 153 -27.56 1.81 8.70
N GLU A 154 -27.19 2.97 9.22
CA GLU A 154 -28.09 3.90 9.90
C GLU A 154 -28.41 5.06 8.95
N LEU A 155 -29.68 5.22 8.57
CA LEU A 155 -30.13 6.38 7.79
C LEU A 155 -30.39 7.56 8.73
N LEU A 156 -29.68 8.67 8.50
CA LEU A 156 -29.79 9.89 9.28
C LEU A 156 -30.33 11.03 8.41
N GLN A 157 -31.19 11.86 8.99
CA GLN A 157 -31.45 13.18 8.42
C GLN A 157 -30.23 14.07 8.65
N PRO A 158 -29.70 14.76 7.63
CA PRO A 158 -28.49 15.56 7.77
C PRO A 158 -28.72 16.70 8.77
N PRO A 159 -27.91 16.81 9.85
CA PRO A 159 -28.04 17.89 10.81
C PRO A 159 -27.68 19.26 10.20
N ASN A 160 -26.81 19.27 9.16
CA ASN A 160 -26.48 20.42 8.34
C ASN A 160 -26.34 19.96 6.88
N SER A 161 -27.07 20.58 5.95
CA SER A 161 -26.97 20.25 4.52
C SER A 161 -25.78 20.96 3.88
N LEU A 162 -24.96 20.22 3.11
CA LEU A 162 -23.81 20.75 2.36
C LEU A 162 -24.20 21.85 1.35
N LEU A 163 -25.44 21.79 0.87
CA LEU A 163 -26.04 22.75 -0.04
C LEU A 163 -27.42 23.18 0.49
N PRO A 164 -27.98 24.33 0.06
CA PRO A 164 -29.37 24.65 0.33
C PRO A 164 -30.28 23.47 -0.06
N ILE A 165 -31.19 23.08 0.83
CA ILE A 165 -32.07 21.93 0.64
C ILE A 165 -32.88 22.13 -0.64
N ASP A 166 -32.82 21.14 -1.52
CA ASP A 166 -33.68 21.07 -2.68
C ASP A 166 -34.97 20.33 -2.29
N ALA A 167 -36.11 21.01 -2.35
CA ALA A 167 -37.37 20.47 -1.85
C ALA A 167 -37.85 19.18 -2.56
N PRO A 168 -37.58 18.97 -3.87
CA PRO A 168 -37.84 17.70 -4.56
C PRO A 168 -36.81 16.60 -4.27
N HIS A 169 -35.57 16.95 -3.89
CA HIS A 169 -34.44 16.05 -3.68
C HIS A 169 -33.82 16.28 -2.29
N PRO A 170 -34.50 15.86 -1.20
CA PRO A 170 -33.98 16.04 0.14
C PRO A 170 -32.69 15.22 0.33
N PRO A 171 -31.62 15.82 0.89
CA PRO A 171 -30.39 15.07 1.18
C PRO A 171 -30.62 14.08 2.33
N PHE A 172 -29.93 12.95 2.26
CA PHE A 172 -29.88 11.95 3.33
C PHE A 172 -28.43 11.56 3.63
N VAL A 173 -28.18 11.08 4.84
CA VAL A 173 -26.88 10.58 5.27
C VAL A 173 -27.00 9.09 5.55
N LEU A 174 -26.13 8.30 4.94
CA LEU A 174 -25.92 6.91 5.27
C LEU A 174 -24.72 6.81 6.20
N LYS A 175 -24.95 6.39 7.44
CA LYS A 175 -23.88 6.11 8.39
C LYS A 175 -23.63 4.61 8.39
N LEU A 176 -22.43 4.25 7.95
CA LEU A 176 -21.91 2.88 8.04
C LEU A 176 -20.81 2.88 9.11
N GLU A 177 -21.04 2.16 10.19
CA GLU A 177 -19.98 1.92 11.17
C GLU A 177 -19.09 0.79 10.66
N ILE A 178 -18.06 1.18 9.92
CA ILE A 178 -16.96 0.26 9.64
C ILE A 178 -16.21 0.12 10.95
N CYS A 179 -16.52 -0.93 11.72
CA CYS A 179 -15.64 -1.40 12.77
C CYS A 179 -14.32 -1.77 12.11
N ALA A 180 -13.41 -0.81 12.03
CA ALA A 180 -12.01 -1.14 11.97
C ALA A 180 -11.82 -2.12 13.12
N HIS A 181 -11.38 -3.35 12.83
CA HIS A 181 -10.67 -4.08 13.84
C HIS A 181 -9.50 -3.18 14.22
N THR A 182 -9.69 -2.38 15.27
CA THR A 182 -8.64 -1.62 15.91
C THR A 182 -7.69 -2.70 16.36
N PRO A 183 -6.48 -2.82 15.77
CA PRO A 183 -5.45 -3.58 16.42
C PRO A 183 -5.31 -2.93 17.79
N ALA A 184 -5.46 -3.73 18.84
CA ALA A 184 -5.27 -3.24 20.19
C ALA A 184 -3.91 -2.53 20.24
N SER A 185 -3.93 -1.21 20.48
CA SER A 185 -2.79 -0.41 20.96
C SER A 185 -1.40 -0.99 20.62
N GLU A 186 -1.03 -0.99 19.34
CA GLU A 186 0.38 -1.03 18.97
C GLU A 186 0.75 0.32 18.38
N SER A 187 1.80 0.90 18.94
CA SER A 187 2.43 2.14 18.54
C SER A 187 2.67 2.19 17.02
N ILE A 188 1.74 2.81 16.29
CA ILE A 188 2.05 3.30 14.95
C ILE A 188 2.93 4.53 15.16
N ASP A 189 4.24 4.32 15.07
CA ASP A 189 5.20 5.42 15.00
C ASP A 189 4.72 6.44 13.96
N PRO A 190 4.65 7.74 14.32
CA PRO A 190 4.23 8.79 13.39
C PRO A 190 5.25 8.83 12.25
N VAL A 191 4.81 8.50 11.03
CA VAL A 191 5.51 8.70 9.74
C VAL A 191 7.05 8.81 9.90
N ALA A 192 7.72 7.71 10.22
CA ALA A 192 9.16 7.70 10.39
C ALA A 192 9.85 8.08 9.06
N GLU A 193 10.36 9.30 9.04
CA GLU A 193 11.40 9.80 8.15
C GLU A 193 12.50 8.75 7.96
N GLU A 194 12.75 8.32 6.70
CA GLU A 194 13.73 7.26 6.39
C GLU A 194 15.02 7.89 5.84
N PHE A 195 16.19 7.45 6.33
CA PHE A 195 17.49 7.88 5.81
C PHE A 195 17.68 7.51 4.33
N ASP A 196 18.06 8.48 3.50
CA ASP A 196 18.40 8.26 2.10
C ASP A 196 19.89 8.01 1.91
N PHE A 197 20.34 6.81 2.29
CA PHE A 197 21.74 6.39 2.15
C PHE A 197 22.27 6.43 0.70
N LYS A 198 21.41 6.53 -0.31
CA LYS A 198 21.84 6.72 -1.71
C LYS A 198 22.39 8.11 -1.99
N ARG A 199 21.97 9.10 -1.21
CA ARG A 199 22.42 10.50 -1.30
C ARG A 199 23.36 10.88 -0.15
N CYS A 200 23.77 9.89 0.65
CA CYS A 200 24.71 10.10 1.75
C CYS A 200 26.09 10.51 1.24
N ASN A 201 26.66 11.56 1.84
CA ASN A 201 28.06 11.89 1.68
C ASN A 201 28.90 11.10 2.70
N PHE A 202 29.49 9.99 2.25
CA PHE A 202 30.28 9.10 3.11
C PHE A 202 31.57 9.75 3.64
N GLU A 203 32.11 10.76 2.97
CA GLU A 203 33.31 11.47 3.45
C GLU A 203 32.96 12.31 4.69
N THR A 204 31.85 13.06 4.64
CA THR A 204 31.34 13.82 5.78
C THR A 204 30.91 12.90 6.91
N LEU A 205 30.20 11.81 6.60
CA LEU A 205 29.80 10.81 7.58
C LEU A 205 31.02 10.21 8.31
N ASN A 206 32.05 9.79 7.57
CA ASN A 206 33.28 9.27 8.15
C ASN A 206 33.98 10.29 9.04
N SER A 207 34.12 11.53 8.57
CA SER A 207 34.75 12.60 9.34
C SER A 207 34.02 12.85 10.68
N ARG A 208 32.69 12.77 10.69
CA ARG A 208 31.90 12.91 11.91
C ARG A 208 32.00 11.70 12.82
N LEU A 209 32.02 10.48 12.28
CA LEU A 209 32.20 9.24 13.06
C LEU A 209 33.60 9.16 13.71
N GLU A 210 34.64 9.67 13.03
CA GLU A 210 36.00 9.75 13.58
C GLU A 210 36.12 10.78 14.70
N ALA A 211 35.27 11.81 14.70
CA ALA A 211 35.23 12.85 15.74
C ALA A 211 34.45 12.43 17.00
N VAL A 212 33.70 11.33 16.95
CA VAL A 212 32.98 10.79 18.11
C VAL A 212 33.98 10.19 19.11
N ASP A 213 33.81 10.50 20.39
CA ASP A 213 34.54 9.84 21.47
C ASP A 213 33.88 8.52 21.83
N TRP A 214 34.42 7.44 21.27
CA TRP A 214 33.95 6.07 21.51
C TRP A 214 34.39 5.50 22.86
N SER A 215 35.20 6.21 23.65
CA SER A 215 35.70 5.69 24.93
C SER A 215 34.60 5.53 25.99
N THR A 216 33.48 6.23 25.84
CA THR A 216 32.29 6.10 26.70
C THR A 216 31.75 4.67 26.73
N MET A 217 31.81 3.96 25.59
CA MET A 217 31.37 2.57 25.46
C MET A 217 32.22 1.60 26.27
N ASP A 218 33.52 1.90 26.45
CA ASP A 218 34.43 1.04 27.21
C ASP A 218 34.08 1.06 28.71
N THR A 219 33.43 2.14 29.17
CA THR A 219 33.01 2.34 30.57
C THR A 219 31.56 1.93 30.86
N ALA A 220 30.79 1.55 29.84
CA ALA A 220 29.39 1.18 29.99
C ALA A 220 29.23 -0.10 30.84
N GLY A 221 28.19 -0.12 31.69
CA GLY A 221 28.00 -1.15 32.72
C GLY A 221 27.92 -2.57 32.17
N SER A 222 27.03 -2.81 31.20
CA SER A 222 26.90 -4.10 30.51
C SER A 222 27.27 -4.02 29.03
N LEU A 223 27.50 -5.17 28.39
CA LEU A 223 27.65 -5.27 26.94
C LEU A 223 26.45 -4.66 26.18
N ASP A 224 25.23 -4.88 26.66
CA ASP A 224 24.01 -4.35 26.03
C ASP A 224 23.95 -2.82 26.15
N ASP A 225 24.39 -2.24 27.26
CA ASP A 225 24.52 -0.78 27.41
C ASP A 225 25.55 -0.21 26.44
N ALA A 226 26.68 -0.91 26.23
CA ALA A 226 27.71 -0.49 25.29
C ALA A 226 27.22 -0.52 23.83
N VAL A 227 26.40 -1.53 23.47
CA VAL A 227 25.79 -1.63 22.14
C VAL A 227 24.71 -0.55 21.95
N THR A 228 23.93 -0.26 22.99
CA THR A 228 22.93 0.81 22.98
C THR A 228 23.61 2.16 22.74
N GLU A 229 24.64 2.49 23.53
CA GLU A 229 25.44 3.71 23.37
C GLU A 229 26.05 3.81 21.96
N PHE A 230 26.57 2.70 21.42
CA PHE A 230 27.08 2.65 20.06
C PHE A 230 26.02 3.05 19.02
N TYR A 231 24.83 2.46 19.08
CA TYR A 231 23.76 2.78 18.15
C TYR A 231 23.21 4.19 18.35
N ASP A 232 23.13 4.69 19.58
CA ASP A 232 22.71 6.07 19.86
C ASP A 232 23.67 7.08 19.24
N GLN A 233 24.98 6.92 19.46
CA GLN A 233 26.03 7.74 18.84
C GLN A 233 25.96 7.66 17.31
N LEU A 234 25.85 6.45 16.76
CA LEU A 234 25.76 6.23 15.33
C LEU A 234 24.53 6.91 14.73
N LEU A 235 23.34 6.69 15.31
CA LEU A 235 22.09 7.27 14.85
C LEU A 235 22.12 8.80 14.94
N ASN A 236 22.72 9.37 15.98
CA ASN A 236 22.91 10.82 16.10
C ASN A 236 23.76 11.37 14.94
N VAL A 237 24.88 10.71 14.62
CA VAL A 237 25.70 11.12 13.46
C VAL A 237 24.94 10.95 12.15
N LEU A 238 24.13 9.89 12.00
CA LEU A 238 23.31 9.68 10.80
C LEU A 238 22.24 10.77 10.63
N ARG A 239 21.57 11.18 11.72
CA ARG A 239 20.59 12.30 11.72
C ARG A 239 21.21 13.60 11.23
N ASP A 240 22.45 13.87 11.60
CA ASP A 240 23.16 15.11 11.23
C ASP A 240 23.69 15.11 9.79
N THR A 241 24.01 13.94 9.24
CA THR A 241 24.81 13.84 8.01
C THR A 241 24.08 13.22 6.83
N VAL A 242 23.03 12.42 7.08
CA VAL A 242 22.32 11.68 6.05
C VAL A 242 21.00 12.38 5.73
N PRO A 243 20.78 12.80 4.48
CA PRO A 243 19.51 13.36 4.08
C PRO A 243 18.36 12.39 4.34
N VAL A 244 17.27 12.92 4.85
CA VAL A 244 16.04 12.15 5.06
C VAL A 244 15.17 12.23 3.80
N ARG A 245 14.47 11.12 3.50
CA ARG A 245 13.40 11.12 2.50
C ARG A 245 12.07 10.76 3.14
N ALA A 246 11.01 11.43 2.66
CA ALA A 246 9.66 10.96 2.88
C ALA A 246 9.48 9.57 2.26
N ARG A 247 8.96 8.63 3.04
CA ARG A 247 8.70 7.26 2.59
C ARG A 247 7.68 7.29 1.45
N ARG A 248 8.15 7.22 0.20
CA ARG A 248 7.27 7.05 -0.95
C ARG A 248 6.96 5.58 -1.08
N PHE A 249 5.71 5.20 -0.79
CA PHE A 249 5.19 3.92 -1.26
C PHE A 249 5.39 3.89 -2.78
N ARG A 250 6.24 2.98 -3.27
CA ARG A 250 6.32 2.75 -4.71
C ARG A 250 4.99 2.16 -5.12
N CYS A 251 4.11 2.98 -5.68
CA CYS A 251 3.05 2.43 -6.52
C CYS A 251 3.76 1.68 -7.66
N PRO A 252 3.43 0.40 -7.91
CA PRO A 252 3.92 -0.30 -9.08
C PRO A 252 3.70 0.58 -10.30
N SER A 253 4.73 0.75 -11.13
CA SER A 253 4.59 1.53 -12.36
C SER A 253 3.44 0.94 -13.16
N ARG A 254 2.39 1.73 -13.41
CA ARG A 254 1.26 1.32 -14.25
C ARG A 254 1.65 1.14 -15.73
N THR A 255 2.90 1.42 -16.08
CA THR A 255 3.42 1.24 -17.43
C THR A 255 4.28 -0.01 -17.51
N PRO A 256 4.14 -0.80 -18.59
CA PRO A 256 4.97 -1.98 -18.81
C PRO A 256 6.49 -1.67 -18.78
N PRO A 257 7.35 -2.65 -18.49
CA PRO A 257 8.81 -2.47 -18.43
C PRO A 257 9.43 -1.91 -19.73
N TRP A 258 8.82 -2.20 -20.88
CA TRP A 258 9.26 -1.74 -22.21
C TRP A 258 8.75 -0.33 -22.57
N TRP A 259 8.09 0.36 -21.64
CA TRP A 259 7.57 1.72 -21.86
C TRP A 259 8.69 2.76 -21.80
N ASN A 260 9.04 3.35 -22.95
CA ASN A 260 10.12 4.32 -23.08
C ASN A 260 9.64 5.77 -23.29
N SER A 261 10.59 6.70 -23.40
CA SER A 261 10.32 8.13 -23.63
C SER A 261 9.66 8.41 -24.99
N GLN A 262 9.99 7.62 -26.02
CA GLN A 262 9.38 7.73 -27.35
C GLN A 262 7.89 7.38 -27.32
N LEU A 263 7.51 6.26 -26.70
CA LEU A 263 6.11 5.87 -26.48
C LEU A 263 5.33 6.91 -25.66
N ARG A 264 5.97 7.49 -24.64
CA ARG A 264 5.37 8.57 -23.84
C ARG A 264 5.08 9.81 -24.70
N ASN A 265 6.00 10.19 -25.57
CA ASN A 265 5.85 11.32 -26.48
C ASN A 265 4.76 11.06 -27.52
N LEU A 266 4.76 9.89 -28.16
CA LEU A 266 3.72 9.48 -29.11
C LEU A 266 2.34 9.43 -28.44
N ARG A 267 2.22 8.88 -27.22
CA ARG A 267 0.96 8.90 -26.45
C ARG A 267 0.45 10.33 -26.23
N ASN A 268 1.35 11.25 -25.90
CA ASN A 268 1.00 12.66 -25.71
C ASN A 268 0.58 13.34 -27.02
N GLN A 269 1.25 13.04 -28.13
CA GLN A 269 0.89 13.52 -29.47
C GLN A 269 -0.46 12.96 -29.92
N LEU A 270 -0.69 11.67 -29.73
CA LEU A 270 -1.95 10.98 -30.02
C LEU A 270 -3.10 11.57 -29.20
N ARG A 271 -2.90 11.83 -27.90
CA ARG A 271 -3.88 12.51 -27.05
C ARG A 271 -4.22 13.91 -27.59
N LYS A 272 -3.21 14.69 -28.01
CA LYS A 272 -3.40 16.01 -28.62
C LYS A 272 -4.13 15.91 -29.97
N ALA A 273 -3.80 14.92 -30.80
CA ALA A 273 -4.42 14.68 -32.10
C ALA A 273 -5.89 14.26 -31.97
N ARG A 274 -6.22 13.36 -31.03
CA ARG A 274 -7.60 12.99 -30.68
C ARG A 274 -8.42 14.19 -30.24
N LYS A 275 -7.87 15.02 -29.34
CA LYS A 275 -8.51 16.28 -28.91
C LYS A 275 -8.74 17.24 -30.09
N ARG A 276 -7.77 17.38 -30.99
CA ARG A 276 -7.90 18.23 -32.20
C ARG A 276 -8.93 17.69 -33.19
N PHE A 277 -9.00 16.38 -33.39
CA PHE A 277 -9.99 15.75 -34.26
C PHE A 277 -11.40 15.91 -33.71
N VAL A 278 -11.61 15.65 -32.41
CA VAL A 278 -12.90 15.87 -31.72
C VAL A 278 -13.33 17.34 -31.81
N ASN A 279 -12.40 18.28 -31.62
CA ASN A 279 -12.69 19.72 -31.69
C ASN A 279 -12.91 20.22 -33.13
N ARG A 280 -12.27 19.61 -34.12
CA ARG A 280 -12.38 19.98 -35.54
C ARG A 280 -12.23 18.76 -36.42
N SER A 281 -13.36 18.14 -36.77
CA SER A 281 -13.41 17.01 -37.71
C SER A 281 -13.09 17.50 -39.12
N SER A 282 -11.82 17.38 -39.52
CA SER A 282 -11.33 17.66 -40.87
C SER A 282 -10.56 16.46 -41.41
N TRP A 283 -10.51 16.32 -42.74
CA TRP A 283 -9.78 15.24 -43.39
C TRP A 283 -8.29 15.22 -43.00
N GLY A 284 -7.63 16.39 -42.96
CA GLY A 284 -6.23 16.50 -42.50
C GLY A 284 -6.03 16.06 -41.04
N ASN A 285 -6.97 16.37 -40.15
CA ASN A 285 -6.92 15.89 -38.75
C ASN A 285 -7.17 14.37 -38.66
N LYS A 286 -8.05 13.82 -39.49
CA LYS A 286 -8.31 12.37 -39.57
C LYS A 286 -7.06 11.61 -40.02
N VAL A 287 -6.38 12.10 -41.07
CA VAL A 287 -5.12 11.53 -41.56
C VAL A 287 -4.03 11.60 -40.50
N THR A 288 -3.88 12.75 -39.82
CA THR A 288 -2.89 12.93 -38.74
C THR A 288 -3.16 11.99 -37.56
N LEU A 289 -4.44 11.82 -37.17
CA LEU A 289 -4.83 10.88 -36.11
C LEU A 289 -4.50 9.44 -36.50
N SER A 290 -4.90 9.02 -37.71
CA SER A 290 -4.63 7.67 -38.22
C SER A 290 -3.13 7.37 -38.27
N TYR A 291 -2.31 8.30 -38.77
CA TYR A 291 -0.85 8.15 -38.80
C TYR A 291 -0.27 7.96 -37.39
N LEU A 292 -0.67 8.79 -36.43
CA LEU A 292 -0.17 8.68 -35.05
C LEU A 292 -0.68 7.41 -34.32
N GLU A 293 -1.84 6.87 -34.70
CA GLU A 293 -2.33 5.60 -34.18
C GLU A 293 -1.51 4.42 -34.72
N THR A 294 -1.19 4.43 -36.02
CA THR A 294 -0.30 3.44 -36.65
C THR A 294 1.11 3.51 -36.05
N GLU A 295 1.72 4.70 -36.02
CA GLU A 295 3.07 4.91 -35.48
C GLU A 295 3.17 4.51 -34.00
N PHE A 296 2.14 4.83 -33.20
CA PHE A 296 2.12 4.42 -31.79
C PHE A 296 2.04 2.90 -31.65
N ALA A 297 1.20 2.21 -32.44
CA ALA A 297 1.08 0.76 -32.42
C ALA A 297 2.38 0.07 -32.87
N GLU A 298 3.00 0.55 -33.95
CA GLU A 298 4.29 0.04 -34.44
C GLU A 298 5.39 0.22 -33.38
N GLN A 299 5.48 1.40 -32.78
CA GLN A 299 6.47 1.68 -31.75
C GLN A 299 6.25 0.82 -30.49
N GLN A 300 5.02 0.44 -30.15
CA GLN A 300 4.75 -0.50 -29.05
C GLN A 300 5.34 -1.87 -29.36
N VAL A 301 5.15 -2.37 -30.59
CA VAL A 301 5.70 -3.65 -31.04
C VAL A 301 7.23 -3.62 -31.02
N THR A 302 7.84 -2.60 -31.62
CA THR A 302 9.30 -2.45 -31.66
C THR A 302 9.90 -2.34 -30.25
N SER A 303 9.29 -1.54 -29.37
CA SER A 303 9.76 -1.39 -27.99
C SER A 303 9.68 -2.69 -27.20
N TYR A 304 8.62 -3.48 -27.41
CA TYR A 304 8.48 -4.81 -26.81
C TYR A 304 9.49 -5.80 -27.37
N GLN A 305 9.73 -5.84 -28.68
CA GLN A 305 10.72 -6.70 -29.30
C GLN A 305 12.14 -6.41 -28.79
N ASN A 306 12.52 -5.13 -28.74
CA ASN A 306 13.81 -4.70 -28.19
C ASN A 306 13.97 -5.09 -26.72
N TYR A 307 12.88 -5.01 -25.94
CA TYR A 307 12.89 -5.47 -24.56
C TYR A 307 13.12 -6.98 -24.46
N ILE A 308 12.40 -7.80 -25.24
CA ILE A 308 12.58 -9.25 -25.25
C ILE A 308 13.99 -9.65 -25.71
N ALA A 309 14.50 -9.04 -26.78
CA ALA A 309 15.87 -9.23 -27.23
C ALA A 309 16.86 -8.89 -26.12
N GLY A 310 16.69 -7.73 -25.46
CA GLY A 310 17.51 -7.34 -24.32
C GLY A 310 17.42 -8.31 -23.13
N VAL A 311 16.25 -8.91 -22.86
CA VAL A 311 16.10 -9.95 -21.84
C VAL A 311 16.85 -11.24 -22.21
N GLN A 312 16.85 -11.61 -23.50
CA GLN A 312 17.53 -12.79 -24.01
C GLN A 312 19.05 -12.61 -24.05
N ASP A 313 19.51 -11.50 -24.64
CA ASP A 313 20.93 -11.20 -24.84
C ASP A 313 21.65 -10.98 -23.50
N ASN A 314 20.97 -10.38 -22.53
CA ASN A 314 21.52 -10.17 -21.19
C ASN A 314 21.34 -11.37 -20.25
N LEU A 315 20.89 -12.53 -20.74
CA LEU A 315 20.69 -13.69 -19.87
C LEU A 315 22.00 -14.13 -19.20
N GLN A 316 23.12 -14.10 -19.92
CA GLN A 316 24.43 -14.49 -19.41
C GLN A 316 25.08 -13.39 -18.55
N SER A 317 24.95 -12.13 -18.95
CA SER A 317 25.60 -10.98 -18.29
C SER A 317 24.82 -10.45 -17.08
N ASN A 318 23.49 -10.49 -17.14
CA ASN A 318 22.60 -10.03 -16.08
C ASN A 318 21.32 -10.90 -15.99
N PRO A 319 21.43 -12.11 -15.39
CA PRO A 319 20.30 -13.02 -15.20
C PRO A 319 19.12 -12.41 -14.42
N LYS A 320 19.34 -11.32 -13.65
CA LYS A 320 18.27 -10.66 -12.87
C LYS A 320 17.15 -10.13 -13.76
N ASN A 321 17.46 -9.64 -14.95
CA ASN A 321 16.46 -9.11 -15.88
C ASN A 321 15.52 -10.21 -16.36
N PHE A 322 16.08 -11.37 -16.73
CA PHE A 322 15.31 -12.56 -17.10
C PHE A 322 14.44 -13.06 -15.96
N TRP A 323 15.00 -13.22 -14.77
CA TRP A 323 14.21 -13.69 -13.62
C TRP A 323 13.12 -12.70 -13.20
N SER A 324 13.35 -11.39 -13.38
CA SER A 324 12.31 -10.37 -13.17
C SER A 324 11.17 -10.53 -14.18
N TYR A 325 11.49 -10.71 -15.46
CA TYR A 325 10.51 -10.99 -16.52
C TYR A 325 9.70 -12.27 -16.25
N VAL A 326 10.36 -13.35 -15.81
CA VAL A 326 9.69 -14.61 -15.43
C VAL A 326 8.81 -14.40 -14.21
N LYS A 327 9.27 -13.65 -13.20
CA LYS A 327 8.51 -13.39 -11.97
C LYS A 327 7.27 -12.53 -12.21
N GLU A 328 7.31 -11.59 -13.15
CA GLU A 328 6.14 -10.79 -13.54
C GLU A 328 5.05 -11.64 -14.21
N ARG A 329 5.45 -12.68 -14.95
CA ARG A 329 4.53 -13.59 -15.66
C ARG A 329 4.06 -14.77 -14.82
N LYS A 330 4.89 -15.23 -13.90
CA LYS A 330 4.44 -16.12 -12.84
C LYS A 330 3.54 -15.27 -11.95
N GLN A 331 2.26 -15.57 -11.90
CA GLN A 331 1.36 -15.08 -10.85
C GLN A 331 1.78 -15.71 -9.50
N VAL A 332 2.98 -15.38 -9.03
CA VAL A 332 3.42 -15.73 -7.68
C VAL A 332 2.54 -14.86 -6.80
N GLY A 333 1.44 -15.43 -6.32
CA GLY A 333 0.53 -14.71 -5.43
C GLY A 333 1.29 -14.08 -4.28
N GLU A 334 0.76 -13.00 -3.73
CA GLU A 334 1.21 -12.54 -2.43
C GLU A 334 0.86 -13.61 -1.38
N ILE A 335 1.42 -13.47 -0.18
CA ILE A 335 1.01 -14.33 0.93
C ILE A 335 -0.46 -13.99 1.21
N PRO A 336 -1.38 -14.96 1.20
CA PRO A 336 -2.77 -14.69 1.48
C PRO A 336 -2.94 -14.08 2.89
N THR A 337 -3.89 -13.17 3.06
CA THR A 337 -4.19 -12.59 4.38
C THR A 337 -4.84 -13.63 5.30
N ASP A 338 -5.44 -14.67 4.73
CA ASP A 338 -6.17 -15.78 5.35
C ASP A 338 -5.32 -17.06 5.48
N VAL A 339 -4.08 -16.94 5.99
CA VAL A 339 -3.28 -18.12 6.30
C VAL A 339 -3.79 -18.84 7.55
N SER A 340 -3.64 -20.15 7.56
CA SER A 340 -4.04 -21.04 8.64
C SER A 340 -2.81 -21.73 9.24
N TYR A 341 -2.86 -21.94 10.55
CA TYR A 341 -1.96 -22.82 11.29
C TYR A 341 -2.78 -23.62 12.28
N ARG A 342 -2.75 -24.96 12.18
CA ARG A 342 -3.63 -25.85 12.97
C ARG A 342 -5.12 -25.48 12.77
N GLU A 343 -5.83 -25.15 13.85
CA GLU A 343 -7.25 -24.76 13.84
C GLU A 343 -7.46 -23.24 13.74
N GLU A 344 -6.38 -22.45 13.78
CA GLU A 344 -6.43 -20.99 13.70
C GLU A 344 -6.28 -20.49 12.26
N LYS A 345 -7.00 -19.41 11.93
CA LYS A 345 -6.90 -18.69 10.66
C LYS A 345 -6.70 -17.21 10.93
N SER A 346 -5.84 -16.56 10.15
CA SER A 346 -5.65 -15.12 10.22
C SER A 346 -6.75 -14.37 9.48
N THR A 347 -7.09 -13.19 9.98
CA THR A 347 -8.01 -12.23 9.34
C THR A 347 -7.31 -10.93 8.95
N SER A 348 -6.06 -10.76 9.36
CA SER A 348 -5.23 -9.58 9.10
C SER A 348 -3.78 -9.98 8.79
N PRO A 349 -3.00 -9.10 8.13
CA PRO A 349 -1.58 -9.35 7.88
C PRO A 349 -0.75 -9.53 9.15
N GLU A 350 -1.13 -8.87 10.24
CA GLU A 350 -0.49 -8.99 11.54
C GLU A 350 -0.80 -10.35 12.17
N ALA A 351 -2.06 -10.78 12.16
CA ALA A 351 -2.45 -12.11 12.61
C ALA A 351 -1.73 -13.19 11.79
N ALA A 352 -1.60 -12.99 10.47
CA ALA A 352 -0.84 -13.88 9.60
C ALA A 352 0.64 -13.95 10.02
N ALA A 353 1.28 -12.80 10.28
CA ALA A 353 2.67 -12.73 10.75
C ALA A 353 2.86 -13.46 12.09
N ASN A 354 1.92 -13.32 13.03
CA ASN A 354 1.94 -14.01 14.30
C ASN A 354 1.79 -15.54 14.15
N LEU A 355 0.92 -16.02 13.25
CA LEU A 355 0.83 -17.45 12.93
C LEU A 355 2.14 -17.99 12.34
N PHE A 356 2.79 -17.23 11.45
CA PHE A 356 4.11 -17.58 10.95
C PHE A 356 5.16 -17.62 12.06
N ALA A 357 5.17 -16.63 12.96
CA ALA A 357 6.11 -16.57 14.08
C ALA A 357 5.98 -17.80 14.98
N ARG A 358 4.75 -18.15 15.41
CA ARG A 358 4.48 -19.34 16.22
C ARG A 358 4.92 -20.63 15.52
N PHE A 359 4.61 -20.79 14.23
CA PHE A 359 5.06 -21.97 13.49
C PHE A 359 6.59 -22.02 13.42
N PHE A 360 7.25 -20.93 13.04
CA PHE A 360 8.70 -20.91 12.92
C PHE A 360 9.41 -21.08 14.27
N GLU A 361 8.83 -20.61 15.37
CA GLU A 361 9.28 -20.94 16.71
C GLU A 361 9.31 -22.45 16.90
N THR A 362 8.24 -23.20 16.59
CA THR A 362 8.26 -24.67 16.71
C THR A 362 9.35 -25.36 15.88
N VAL A 363 9.68 -24.81 14.70
CA VAL A 363 10.75 -25.33 13.84
C VAL A 363 12.13 -25.09 14.45
N HIS A 364 12.32 -23.95 15.13
CA HIS A 364 13.60 -23.56 15.72
C HIS A 364 13.77 -23.96 17.18
N SER A 365 12.67 -24.23 17.89
CA SER A 365 12.63 -24.73 19.28
C SER A 365 12.76 -26.25 19.38
N SER A 366 13.00 -26.93 18.25
CA SER A 366 13.16 -28.38 18.20
C SER A 366 14.54 -28.80 18.70
N GLN A 367 14.55 -29.18 19.98
CA GLN A 367 15.62 -29.83 20.76
C GLN A 367 16.83 -28.91 21.00
N ASP A 368 16.95 -28.42 22.25
CA ASP A 368 18.26 -28.53 22.91
C ASP A 368 18.73 -29.94 22.55
N PRO A 369 19.83 -30.12 21.79
CA PRO A 369 20.46 -31.41 21.85
C PRO A 369 20.66 -31.60 23.35
N THR A 370 19.98 -32.56 23.95
CA THR A 370 20.51 -33.22 25.13
C THR A 370 21.81 -33.81 24.63
N VAL A 371 22.84 -32.95 24.53
CA VAL A 371 24.19 -33.34 24.23
C VAL A 371 24.45 -34.35 25.33
N PRO A 372 24.61 -35.65 24.97
CA PRO A 372 24.85 -36.65 25.98
C PRO A 372 26.01 -36.13 26.85
N PRO A 373 25.96 -36.28 28.18
CA PRO A 373 27.02 -35.77 29.06
C PRO A 373 28.44 -36.16 28.60
N GLU A 374 28.55 -37.29 27.89
CA GLU A 374 29.75 -37.80 27.23
C GLU A 374 30.30 -36.87 26.13
N GLN A 375 29.46 -36.25 25.29
CA GLN A 375 29.88 -35.27 24.27
C GLN A 375 30.23 -33.90 24.87
N LEU A 376 29.58 -33.50 25.97
CA LEU A 376 29.96 -32.32 26.75
C LEU A 376 31.35 -32.48 27.38
N ASN A 377 31.69 -33.69 27.83
CA ASN A 377 33.02 -34.02 28.34
C ASN A 377 34.10 -34.01 27.25
N GLU A 378 33.80 -34.45 26.02
CA GLU A 378 34.73 -34.32 24.89
C GLU A 378 34.97 -32.85 24.49
N LEU A 379 33.93 -32.00 24.52
CA LEU A 379 34.05 -30.56 24.27
C LEU A 379 34.79 -29.82 25.37
N ALA A 380 34.67 -30.25 26.64
CA ALA A 380 35.44 -29.73 27.77
C ALA A 380 36.96 -29.96 27.64
N THR A 381 37.38 -30.87 26.75
CA THR A 381 38.81 -31.08 26.42
C THR A 381 39.42 -29.87 25.71
N TYR A 382 38.62 -29.09 24.98
CA TYR A 382 39.03 -27.83 24.38
C TYR A 382 38.80 -26.71 25.39
N ASN A 383 39.78 -26.46 26.26
CA ASN A 383 39.75 -25.36 27.23
C ASN A 383 39.94 -24.01 26.53
N ILE A 384 39.02 -23.64 25.63
CA ILE A 384 39.01 -22.34 24.94
C ILE A 384 38.53 -21.31 25.94
N ASN A 385 39.47 -20.60 26.53
CA ASN A 385 39.19 -19.48 27.41
C ASN A 385 38.84 -18.26 26.54
N LEU A 386 37.53 -18.08 26.28
CA LEU A 386 37.00 -16.97 25.47
C LEU A 386 37.55 -15.59 25.90
N PRO A 387 37.67 -15.27 27.21
CA PRO A 387 38.32 -14.04 27.66
C PRO A 387 39.78 -13.83 27.23
N LEU A 388 40.51 -14.88 26.85
CA LEU A 388 41.87 -14.76 26.32
C LEU A 388 41.91 -14.49 24.82
N LEU A 389 40.77 -14.64 24.12
CA LEU A 389 40.66 -14.31 22.72
C LEU A 389 40.42 -12.82 22.57
N THR A 390 41.18 -12.19 21.69
CA THR A 390 40.97 -10.80 21.30
C THR A 390 41.01 -10.69 19.79
N VAL A 391 40.15 -9.85 19.25
CA VAL A 391 40.15 -9.45 17.85
C VAL A 391 40.79 -8.08 17.72
N SER A 392 41.60 -7.92 16.68
CA SER A 392 42.28 -6.66 16.39
C SER A 392 41.41 -5.73 15.54
N VAL A 393 41.65 -4.42 15.67
CA VAL A 393 40.98 -3.40 14.85
C VAL A 393 41.21 -3.63 13.35
N ALA A 394 42.39 -4.15 12.98
CA ALA A 394 42.72 -4.44 11.59
C ALA A 394 41.87 -5.61 11.02
N GLU A 395 41.63 -6.65 11.82
CA GLU A 395 40.78 -7.78 11.44
C GLU A 395 39.32 -7.35 11.30
N VAL A 396 38.81 -6.58 12.26
CA VAL A 396 37.45 -6.04 12.22
C VAL A 396 37.28 -5.11 11.01
N LYS A 397 38.21 -4.17 10.79
CA LYS A 397 38.19 -3.29 9.60
C LYS A 397 38.14 -4.09 8.30
N LYS A 398 38.95 -5.15 8.19
CA LYS A 398 38.98 -6.03 7.01
C LYS A 398 37.64 -6.74 6.84
N ALA A 399 37.06 -7.26 7.92
CA ALA A 399 35.75 -7.91 7.90
C ALA A 399 34.64 -6.93 7.45
N LEU A 400 34.54 -5.76 8.07
CA LEU A 400 33.56 -4.72 7.71
C LEU A 400 33.72 -4.27 6.24
N GLY A 401 34.96 -4.13 5.76
CA GLY A 401 35.24 -3.79 4.36
C GLY A 401 34.89 -4.90 3.35
N SER A 402 34.80 -6.15 3.80
CA SER A 402 34.48 -7.30 2.95
C SER A 402 32.98 -7.58 2.80
N VAL A 403 32.15 -6.89 3.57
CA VAL A 403 30.69 -7.06 3.56
C VAL A 403 30.10 -6.84 2.17
N ASP A 404 29.07 -7.62 1.83
CA ASP A 404 28.31 -7.47 0.60
C ASP A 404 27.32 -6.28 0.70
N ALA A 405 27.73 -5.16 0.12
CA ALA A 405 26.95 -3.91 0.09
C ALA A 405 25.62 -4.01 -0.67
N ALA A 406 25.39 -5.07 -1.46
CA ALA A 406 24.14 -5.25 -2.19
C ALA A 406 23.00 -5.86 -1.34
N LYS A 407 23.31 -6.32 -0.12
CA LYS A 407 22.31 -6.88 0.80
C LYS A 407 21.46 -5.79 1.45
N GLY A 408 20.25 -6.18 1.87
CA GLY A 408 19.34 -5.29 2.59
C GLY A 408 19.78 -5.07 4.04
N PRO A 409 19.28 -4.01 4.70
CA PRO A 409 19.50 -3.78 6.12
C PRO A 409 18.79 -4.83 6.99
N GLY A 410 19.28 -5.01 8.22
CA GLY A 410 18.62 -5.82 9.23
C GLY A 410 17.56 -5.02 10.02
N PRO A 411 17.15 -5.51 11.20
CA PRO A 411 16.25 -4.80 12.10
C PRO A 411 16.78 -3.42 12.53
N ASP A 412 18.09 -3.25 12.58
CA ASP A 412 18.81 -1.98 12.84
C ASP A 412 18.56 -0.90 11.78
N ARG A 413 17.99 -1.27 10.61
CA ARG A 413 17.78 -0.40 9.45
C ARG A 413 19.07 0.22 8.89
N ILE A 414 20.24 -0.32 9.23
CA ILE A 414 21.55 0.15 8.74
C ILE A 414 21.99 -0.71 7.56
N PRO A 415 22.11 -0.16 6.34
CA PRO A 415 22.52 -0.94 5.20
C PRO A 415 23.98 -1.43 5.33
N PRO A 416 24.29 -2.65 4.86
CA PRO A 416 25.65 -3.15 4.72
C PRO A 416 26.59 -2.23 3.93
N SER A 417 26.04 -1.42 3.02
CA SER A 417 26.81 -0.39 2.30
C SER A 417 27.35 0.71 3.23
N VAL A 418 26.63 1.08 4.29
CA VAL A 418 27.11 2.06 5.28
C VAL A 418 28.28 1.46 6.05
N VAL A 419 28.13 0.24 6.56
CA VAL A 419 29.19 -0.49 7.28
C VAL A 419 30.46 -0.61 6.43
N LYS A 420 30.31 -0.94 5.14
CA LYS A 420 31.43 -1.07 4.21
C LYS A 420 32.14 0.26 3.94
N ASN A 421 31.39 1.33 3.67
CA ASN A 421 31.97 2.65 3.38
C ASN A 421 32.54 3.34 4.63
N CYS A 422 32.04 2.97 5.82
CA CYS A 422 32.49 3.50 7.10
C CYS A 422 33.38 2.53 7.89
N CYS A 423 33.94 1.51 7.22
CA CYS A 423 34.68 0.44 7.88
C CYS A 423 35.89 0.94 8.68
N SER A 424 36.58 1.99 8.21
CA SER A 424 37.70 2.59 8.95
C SER A 424 37.26 3.23 10.26
N SER A 425 36.22 4.06 10.21
CA SER A 425 35.70 4.85 11.34
C SER A 425 34.99 3.97 12.37
N LEU A 426 34.30 2.91 11.91
CA LEU A 426 33.57 1.99 12.77
C LEU A 426 34.43 0.85 13.33
N ALA A 427 35.63 0.60 12.79
CA ALA A 427 36.44 -0.54 13.20
C ALA A 427 36.75 -0.54 14.70
N ARG A 428 37.15 0.61 15.26
CA ARG A 428 37.51 0.71 16.68
C ARG A 428 36.32 0.44 17.61
N PRO A 429 35.17 1.15 17.52
CA PRO A 429 34.04 0.90 18.42
C PRO A 429 33.50 -0.53 18.29
N VAL A 430 33.41 -1.07 17.07
CA VAL A 430 32.94 -2.45 16.85
C VAL A 430 33.92 -3.48 17.45
N THR A 431 35.22 -3.23 17.36
CA THR A 431 36.25 -4.08 18.00
C THR A 431 36.09 -4.10 19.51
N SER A 432 35.77 -2.96 20.14
CA SER A 432 35.51 -2.91 21.58
C SER A 432 34.32 -3.80 21.96
N ILE A 433 33.19 -3.68 21.25
CA ILE A 433 32.02 -4.53 21.49
C ILE A 433 32.35 -6.02 21.32
N PHE A 434 33.08 -6.39 20.26
CA PHE A 434 33.45 -7.79 20.02
C PHE A 434 34.36 -8.34 21.12
N ASN A 435 35.36 -7.58 21.55
CA ASN A 435 36.25 -8.01 22.63
C ASN A 435 35.51 -8.08 23.98
N ARG A 436 34.59 -7.15 24.26
CA ARG A 436 33.72 -7.23 25.44
C ARG A 436 32.83 -8.46 25.40
N SER A 437 32.23 -8.76 24.26
CA SER A 437 31.42 -9.96 24.04
C SER A 437 32.22 -11.24 24.34
N LEU A 438 33.48 -11.31 23.88
CA LEU A 438 34.38 -12.44 24.18
C LEU A 438 34.77 -12.50 25.66
N SER A 439 35.09 -11.36 26.29
CA SER A 439 35.51 -11.31 27.70
C SER A 439 34.39 -11.58 28.69
N GLU A 440 33.18 -11.10 28.40
CA GLU A 440 31.99 -11.30 29.23
C GLU A 440 31.32 -12.66 28.94
N GLY A 441 31.70 -13.34 27.85
CA GLY A 441 31.06 -14.58 27.40
C GLY A 441 29.59 -14.38 27.00
N ALA A 442 29.22 -13.16 26.62
CA ALA A 442 27.86 -12.75 26.33
C ALA A 442 27.75 -12.22 24.89
N PHE A 443 26.61 -12.44 24.25
CA PHE A 443 26.31 -11.90 22.92
C PHE A 443 25.26 -10.78 23.03
N PRO A 444 25.42 -9.63 22.35
CA PRO A 444 24.50 -8.51 22.48
C PRO A 444 23.06 -8.90 22.13
N SER A 445 22.11 -8.49 22.96
CA SER A 445 20.70 -8.81 22.84
C SER A 445 20.09 -8.20 21.57
N GLU A 446 20.44 -6.95 21.23
CA GLU A 446 20.00 -6.30 20.00
C GLU A 446 20.48 -7.03 18.73
N TRP A 447 21.64 -7.69 18.79
CA TRP A 447 22.19 -8.47 17.68
C TRP A 447 21.58 -9.87 17.55
N LYS A 448 20.80 -10.34 18.54
CA LYS A 448 19.99 -11.58 18.43
C LYS A 448 18.70 -11.36 17.66
N VAL A 449 18.27 -10.10 17.50
CA VAL A 449 17.04 -9.74 16.81
C VAL A 449 17.21 -9.93 15.30
N ALA A 450 16.24 -10.59 14.66
CA ALA A 450 16.23 -10.83 13.23
C ALA A 450 14.88 -10.46 12.60
N SER A 451 14.90 -9.94 11.38
CA SER A 451 13.69 -9.82 10.56
C SER A 451 13.44 -11.14 9.83
N ILE A 452 12.29 -11.76 10.09
CA ILE A 452 11.94 -13.06 9.50
C ILE A 452 11.01 -12.85 8.30
N THR A 453 11.44 -13.33 7.13
CA THR A 453 10.61 -13.34 5.91
C THR A 453 10.17 -14.76 5.57
N PRO A 454 8.85 -15.05 5.56
CA PRO A 454 8.33 -16.35 5.10
C PRO A 454 8.48 -16.50 3.58
N ILE A 455 9.02 -17.63 3.14
CA ILE A 455 9.16 -17.99 1.72
C ILE A 455 8.40 -19.29 1.45
N HIS A 456 7.44 -19.23 0.53
CA HIS A 456 6.65 -20.40 0.12
C HIS A 456 7.55 -21.47 -0.48
N LYS A 457 7.39 -22.71 -0.01
CA LYS A 457 8.09 -23.90 -0.52
C LYS A 457 7.25 -24.59 -1.59
N SER A 458 6.10 -25.13 -1.18
CA SER A 458 5.24 -26.01 -1.97
C SER A 458 3.88 -26.19 -1.28
N GLY A 459 2.86 -26.72 -1.97
CA GLY A 459 1.53 -26.94 -1.37
C GLY A 459 0.70 -25.65 -1.25
N SER A 460 -0.36 -25.70 -0.45
CA SER A 460 -1.27 -24.55 -0.27
C SER A 460 -0.55 -23.34 0.34
N ARG A 461 -0.73 -22.17 -0.27
CA ARG A 461 -0.22 -20.88 0.23
C ARG A 461 -0.97 -20.37 1.45
N ALA A 462 -2.18 -20.88 1.69
CA ALA A 462 -2.96 -20.56 2.88
C ALA A 462 -2.51 -21.37 4.11
N LYS A 463 -1.48 -22.23 4.02
CA LYS A 463 -0.97 -23.00 5.17
C LYS A 463 0.43 -22.53 5.54
N VAL A 464 0.65 -22.10 6.78
CA VAL A 464 1.96 -21.56 7.20
C VAL A 464 3.07 -22.61 7.16
N GLU A 465 2.73 -23.88 7.32
CA GLU A 465 3.66 -25.03 7.33
C GLU A 465 4.38 -25.22 5.99
N ASN A 466 3.77 -24.68 4.93
CA ASN A 466 4.28 -24.73 3.57
C ASN A 466 5.31 -23.63 3.27
N TYR A 467 5.77 -22.89 4.28
CA TYR A 467 6.78 -21.85 4.16
C TYR A 467 8.07 -22.22 4.91
N ARG A 468 9.19 -21.58 4.54
CA ARG A 468 10.42 -21.52 5.34
C ARG A 468 10.63 -20.09 5.82
N SER A 469 11.20 -19.95 7.01
CA SER A 469 11.75 -18.68 7.47
C SER A 469 13.09 -18.39 6.78
N ILE A 470 13.28 -17.13 6.40
CA ILE A 470 14.61 -16.54 6.18
C ILE A 470 14.80 -15.44 7.21
N SER A 471 15.81 -15.59 8.04
CA SER A 471 16.18 -14.61 9.07
C SER A 471 17.25 -13.66 8.52
N ILE A 472 16.98 -12.36 8.60
CA ILE A 472 17.92 -11.29 8.28
C ILE A 472 18.35 -10.63 9.59
N LEU A 473 19.60 -10.82 9.97
CA LEU A 473 20.23 -10.18 11.12
C LEU A 473 20.80 -8.81 10.74
N SER A 474 21.02 -7.97 11.75
CA SER A 474 21.84 -6.76 11.65
C SER A 474 23.23 -7.09 11.09
N CYS A 475 23.80 -6.18 10.31
CA CYS A 475 25.03 -6.45 9.58
C CYS A 475 26.22 -6.76 10.50
N LEU A 476 26.26 -6.14 11.68
CA LEU A 476 27.33 -6.32 12.67
C LEU A 476 27.23 -7.65 13.43
N ALA A 477 26.02 -8.22 13.52
CA ALA A 477 25.77 -9.49 14.18
C ALA A 477 26.22 -10.71 13.36
N LYS A 478 26.37 -10.52 12.04
CA LYS A 478 26.66 -11.55 11.05
C LYS A 478 28.14 -11.58 10.69
#